data_AF-A0A540MH61-F1
#
_entry.id   AF-A0A540MH61-F1
#
_cell.length_a   1.000
_cell.length_b   1.000
_cell.length_c   1.000
_cell.angle_alpha   90.00
_cell.angle_beta   90.00
_cell.angle_gamma   90.00
#
_symmetry.space_group_name_H-M   'P 1'
#
loop_
_entity.id
_entity.type
_entity.pdbx_description
1 polymer ?
#
loop_
_entity_poly.entity_id
_entity_poly.type
_entity_poly.pdbx_seq_one_letter_code
_entity_poly.pdbx_strand_id
1 'polypeptide(L)'
;MADYHFVYKDLEGASTQWDDIQRKLGNLPEKPPPFKPAKFTPAQDEASLPKDKSWIDEKSEQDLEDLEDNPDLDDDRFLEEYRKKRLAELREAAKVARFGSVVPISGSDFVREVSQVPPDVWVVVILYKEGIAECGVLMQCMEDLATKYPATKFVKIISTDCIPNYPDRNVPTVLVYNSGNVKANYVGLQSFGRRCTPEGVALLLCQSDPVLNDGLSGNDRSRQAVIDGVRRRFIEKVVTEHEDVDDGSSSD
;
A
#
# COMPACT_ATOMS: atom_id res chain seq x y z
N MET A 1 -14.32 -57.66 66.08
CA MET A 1 -14.90 -56.35 65.72
C MET A 1 -13.78 -55.33 65.83
N ALA A 2 -13.35 -54.73 64.71
CA ALA A 2 -12.34 -53.68 64.74
C ALA A 2 -13.01 -52.35 65.08
N ASP A 3 -12.54 -51.71 66.14
CA ASP A 3 -13.08 -50.43 66.64
C ASP A 3 -12.46 -49.30 65.81
N TYR A 4 -13.24 -48.71 64.90
CA TYR A 4 -12.79 -47.60 64.06
C TYR A 4 -13.01 -46.29 64.82
N HIS A 5 -11.93 -45.70 65.33
CA HIS A 5 -11.96 -44.37 65.94
C HIS A 5 -11.82 -43.29 64.85
N PHE A 6 -12.92 -42.60 64.52
CA PHE A 6 -12.91 -41.47 63.60
C PHE A 6 -12.50 -40.20 64.36
N VAL A 7 -11.36 -39.62 64.00
CA VAL A 7 -10.99 -38.26 64.42
C VAL A 7 -11.43 -37.30 63.33
N TYR A 8 -12.49 -36.53 63.61
CA TYR A 8 -12.88 -35.42 62.75
C TYR A 8 -11.83 -34.33 62.89
N LYS A 9 -11.15 -34.01 61.78
CA LYS A 9 -10.23 -32.88 61.70
C LYS A 9 -10.96 -31.78 60.93
N ASP A 10 -11.18 -30.64 61.58
CA ASP A 10 -11.85 -29.50 60.96
C ASP A 10 -11.08 -28.98 59.73
N LEU A 11 -11.77 -28.24 58.86
CA LEU A 11 -11.17 -27.54 57.72
C LEU A 11 -10.02 -26.65 58.22
N GLU A 12 -8.85 -26.75 57.59
CA GLU A 12 -7.65 -26.01 57.99
C GLU A 12 -7.95 -24.50 58.10
N GLY A 13 -7.85 -23.96 59.32
CA GLY A 13 -8.12 -22.55 59.62
C GLY A 13 -9.46 -22.26 60.30
N ALA A 14 -10.34 -23.23 60.50
CA ALA A 14 -11.47 -23.08 61.42
C ALA A 14 -10.96 -23.10 62.87
N SER A 15 -11.27 -22.06 63.66
CA SER A 15 -11.02 -22.06 65.11
C SER A 15 -12.28 -22.46 65.82
N THR A 16 -12.16 -23.31 66.84
CA THR A 16 -13.31 -23.62 67.69
C THR A 16 -13.58 -22.43 68.62
N GLN A 17 -14.81 -22.32 69.12
CA GLN A 17 -15.14 -21.29 70.12
C GLN A 17 -14.24 -21.37 71.36
N TRP A 18 -13.69 -22.55 71.66
CA TRP A 18 -12.76 -22.76 72.77
C TRP A 18 -11.37 -22.15 72.50
N ASP A 19 -10.86 -22.28 71.27
CA ASP A 19 -9.58 -21.69 70.85
C ASP A 19 -9.61 -20.17 70.89
N ASP A 20 -10.74 -19.58 70.54
CA ASP A 20 -10.91 -18.12 70.54
C ASP A 20 -11.04 -17.56 71.97
N ILE A 21 -11.65 -18.32 72.89
CA ILE A 21 -11.66 -18.01 74.33
C ILE A 21 -10.24 -18.10 74.92
N GLN A 22 -9.46 -19.13 74.57
CA GLN A 22 -8.08 -19.31 75.02
C GLN A 22 -7.14 -18.20 74.52
N ARG A 23 -7.31 -17.73 73.27
CA ARG A 23 -6.63 -16.54 72.74
C ARG A 23 -6.99 -15.28 73.50
N LYS A 24 -8.27 -15.07 73.81
CA LYS A 24 -8.74 -13.90 74.58
C LYS A 24 -8.21 -13.88 76.01
N LEU A 25 -7.98 -15.05 76.60
CA LEU A 25 -7.36 -15.23 77.92
C LEU A 25 -5.82 -15.15 77.89
N GLY A 26 -5.19 -15.02 76.71
CA GLY A 26 -3.74 -14.86 76.55
C GLY A 26 -2.92 -16.16 76.59
N ASN A 27 -3.57 -17.32 76.61
CA ASN A 27 -2.90 -18.63 76.69
C ASN A 27 -2.46 -19.17 75.33
N LEU A 28 -2.99 -18.65 74.23
CA LEU A 28 -2.74 -19.13 72.87
C LEU A 28 -2.31 -17.96 71.96
N PRO A 29 -1.33 -18.14 71.06
CA PRO A 29 -0.89 -17.07 70.16
C PRO A 29 -1.98 -16.61 69.18
N GLU A 30 -1.87 -15.36 68.72
CA GLU A 30 -2.82 -14.76 67.76
C GLU A 30 -2.92 -15.56 66.47
N LYS A 31 -4.12 -15.60 65.89
CA LYS A 31 -4.41 -16.41 64.70
C LYS A 31 -3.65 -15.84 63.49
N PRO A 32 -3.01 -16.70 62.66
CA PRO A 32 -2.47 -16.23 61.39
C PRO A 32 -3.61 -15.64 60.55
N PRO A 33 -3.34 -14.55 59.79
CA PRO A 33 -4.35 -13.93 58.97
C PRO A 33 -4.90 -14.95 57.96
N PRO A 34 -6.23 -14.93 57.69
CA PRO A 34 -6.83 -15.85 56.74
C PRO A 34 -6.17 -15.70 55.37
N PHE A 35 -5.77 -16.82 54.77
CA PHE A 35 -5.22 -16.83 53.42
C PHE A 35 -6.25 -16.27 52.45
N LYS A 36 -5.95 -15.11 51.87
CA LYS A 36 -6.75 -14.51 50.80
C LYS A 36 -6.03 -14.84 49.49
N PRO A 37 -6.56 -15.74 48.63
CA PRO A 37 -5.97 -15.89 47.30
C PRO A 37 -6.00 -14.53 46.60
N ALA A 38 -5.01 -14.27 45.74
CA ALA A 38 -5.00 -13.07 44.93
C ALA A 38 -6.31 -12.97 44.14
N LYS A 39 -6.87 -11.76 43.99
CA LYS A 39 -8.04 -11.55 43.13
C LYS A 39 -7.69 -12.09 41.74
N PHE A 40 -8.51 -13.00 41.23
CA PHE A 40 -8.35 -13.55 39.89
C PHE A 40 -8.29 -12.40 38.88
N THR A 41 -7.14 -12.20 38.28
CA THR A 41 -6.96 -11.35 37.09
C THR A 41 -6.81 -12.29 35.91
N PRO A 42 -7.81 -12.40 35.02
CA PRO A 42 -7.62 -13.15 33.78
C PRO A 42 -6.40 -12.59 33.04
N ALA A 43 -5.59 -13.46 32.44
CA ALA A 43 -4.48 -13.03 31.59
C ALA A 43 -5.04 -12.09 30.51
N GLN A 44 -4.36 -10.96 30.27
CA GLN A 44 -4.70 -10.11 29.14
C GLN A 44 -4.25 -10.83 27.87
N ASP A 45 -5.11 -11.69 27.32
CA ASP A 45 -4.90 -12.24 25.99
C ASP A 45 -5.00 -11.09 24.99
N GLU A 46 -4.12 -11.02 23.99
CA GLU A 46 -4.12 -9.96 22.97
C GLU A 46 -5.47 -9.86 22.22
N ALA A 47 -6.24 -10.96 22.19
CA ALA A 47 -7.60 -11.02 21.66
C ALA A 47 -8.63 -10.17 22.45
N SER A 48 -8.30 -9.74 23.67
CA SER A 48 -9.17 -8.97 24.57
C SER A 48 -9.02 -7.45 24.42
N LEU A 49 -8.06 -6.99 23.60
CA LEU A 49 -7.84 -5.56 23.37
C LEU A 49 -9.01 -4.98 22.57
N PRO A 50 -9.52 -3.77 22.93
CA PRO A 50 -10.54 -3.09 22.14
C PRO A 50 -10.05 -2.88 20.69
N LYS A 51 -10.82 -3.38 19.74
CA LYS A 51 -10.52 -3.25 18.30
C LYS A 51 -11.00 -1.88 17.84
N ASP A 52 -10.06 -0.93 17.71
CA ASP A 52 -10.32 0.45 17.26
C ASP A 52 -9.91 0.65 15.78
N LYS A 53 -10.14 1.83 15.20
CA LYS A 53 -9.84 2.16 13.79
C LYS A 53 -8.42 1.83 13.36
N SER A 54 -7.43 2.11 14.21
CA SER A 54 -6.02 1.83 13.90
C SER A 54 -5.77 0.33 13.71
N TRP A 55 -6.48 -0.51 14.47
CA TRP A 55 -6.42 -1.96 14.32
C TRP A 55 -7.00 -2.42 12.98
N ILE A 56 -8.03 -1.74 12.45
CA ILE A 56 -8.60 -2.02 11.12
C ILE A 56 -7.68 -1.53 10.00
N ASP A 57 -6.99 -0.39 10.18
CA ASP A 57 -6.10 0.17 9.17
C ASP A 57 -4.84 -0.67 8.92
N GLU A 58 -4.40 -1.46 9.90
CA GLU A 58 -3.26 -2.38 9.78
C GLU A 58 -3.60 -3.71 9.07
N LYS A 59 -4.88 -3.98 8.80
CA LYS A 59 -5.35 -5.25 8.23
C LYS A 59 -5.30 -5.26 6.71
N SER A 60 -5.00 -6.44 6.14
CA SER A 60 -5.02 -6.65 4.69
C SER A 60 -6.45 -6.83 4.17
N GLU A 61 -6.64 -6.74 2.85
CA GLU A 61 -7.95 -6.98 2.21
C GLU A 61 -8.55 -8.33 2.61
N GLN A 62 -7.74 -9.39 2.61
CA GLN A 62 -8.18 -10.74 2.99
C GLN A 62 -8.61 -10.80 4.46
N ASP A 63 -7.83 -10.21 5.37
CA ASP A 63 -8.22 -10.17 6.79
C ASP A 63 -9.53 -9.39 6.99
N LEU A 64 -9.73 -8.32 6.20
CA LEU A 64 -10.93 -7.50 6.22
C LEU A 64 -12.14 -8.18 5.57
N GLU A 65 -11.96 -9.18 4.72
CA GLU A 65 -13.03 -10.06 4.25
C GLU A 65 -13.37 -11.11 5.31
N ASP A 66 -12.36 -11.77 5.87
CA ASP A 66 -12.56 -12.88 6.82
C ASP A 66 -13.32 -12.46 8.08
N LEU A 67 -13.09 -11.25 8.60
CA LEU A 67 -13.88 -10.78 9.75
C LEU A 67 -15.24 -10.15 9.38
N GLU A 68 -15.63 -10.03 8.10
CA GLU A 68 -17.00 -9.64 7.71
C GLU A 68 -17.99 -10.70 8.17
N ASP A 69 -17.54 -11.96 8.19
CA ASP A 69 -18.29 -13.11 8.69
C ASP A 69 -18.18 -13.30 10.21
N ASN A 70 -17.54 -12.38 10.94
CA ASN A 70 -17.34 -12.50 12.39
C ASN A 70 -18.43 -11.74 13.19
N PRO A 71 -19.40 -12.45 13.79
CA PRO A 71 -20.50 -11.83 14.52
C PRO A 71 -20.06 -11.16 15.83
N ASP A 72 -18.88 -11.47 16.38
CA ASP A 72 -18.37 -10.86 17.61
C ASP A 72 -17.81 -9.43 17.38
N LEU A 73 -17.76 -8.97 16.11
CA LEU A 73 -17.30 -7.65 15.71
C LEU A 73 -18.45 -6.69 15.30
N ASP A 74 -19.66 -7.23 15.17
CA ASP A 74 -20.88 -6.52 14.75
C ASP A 74 -21.54 -5.71 15.88
N ASP A 75 -20.91 -5.62 17.06
CA ASP A 75 -21.51 -4.94 18.22
C ASP A 75 -21.56 -3.40 18.07
N ASP A 76 -20.76 -2.82 17.16
CA ASP A 76 -20.77 -1.38 16.90
C ASP A 76 -20.96 -1.06 15.41
N ARG A 77 -22.15 -0.53 15.09
CA ARG A 77 -22.55 -0.07 13.75
C ARG A 77 -21.51 0.87 13.13
N PHE A 78 -20.81 1.66 13.94
CA PHE A 78 -19.78 2.57 13.46
C PHE A 78 -18.53 1.84 12.94
N LEU A 79 -18.11 0.76 13.62
CA LEU A 79 -16.97 -0.06 13.23
C LEU A 79 -17.27 -0.87 11.96
N GLU A 80 -18.48 -1.40 11.82
CA GLU A 80 -18.94 -2.05 10.59
C GLU A 80 -18.89 -1.12 9.37
N GLU A 81 -19.49 0.08 9.50
CA GLU A 81 -19.50 1.06 8.41
C GLU A 81 -18.08 1.50 8.03
N TYR A 82 -17.21 1.73 9.01
CA TYR A 82 -15.81 2.08 8.78
C TYR A 82 -15.06 0.98 8.03
N ARG A 83 -15.22 -0.28 8.46
CA ARG A 83 -14.59 -1.42 7.83
C ARG A 83 -15.07 -1.61 6.39
N LYS A 84 -16.39 -1.61 6.16
CA LYS A 84 -16.97 -1.73 4.81
C LYS A 84 -16.44 -0.63 3.90
N LYS A 85 -16.33 0.60 4.42
CA LYS A 85 -15.73 1.72 3.69
C LYS A 85 -14.25 1.47 3.37
N ARG A 86 -13.43 1.04 4.34
CA ARG A 86 -12.00 0.75 4.11
C ARG A 86 -11.79 -0.38 3.11
N LEU A 87 -12.58 -1.45 3.19
CA LEU A 87 -12.54 -2.56 2.25
C LEU A 87 -12.95 -2.11 0.83
N ALA A 88 -13.96 -1.25 0.70
CA ALA A 88 -14.33 -0.66 -0.57
C ALA A 88 -13.20 0.22 -1.14
N GLU A 89 -12.57 1.06 -0.31
CA GLU A 89 -11.40 1.87 -0.70
C GLU A 89 -10.23 1.00 -1.18
N LEU A 90 -9.91 -0.09 -0.47
CA LEU A 90 -8.86 -1.03 -0.88
C LEU A 90 -9.20 -1.70 -2.22
N ARG A 91 -10.43 -2.19 -2.38
CA ARG A 91 -10.91 -2.79 -3.63
C ARG A 91 -10.86 -1.83 -4.79
N GLU A 92 -11.18 -0.56 -4.57
CA GLU A 92 -11.08 0.50 -5.57
C GLU A 92 -9.61 0.80 -5.91
N ALA A 93 -8.74 0.94 -4.92
CA ALA A 93 -7.32 1.16 -5.14
C ALA A 93 -6.65 -0.01 -5.90
N ALA A 94 -6.97 -1.26 -5.55
CA ALA A 94 -6.50 -2.45 -6.24
C ALA A 94 -7.01 -2.52 -7.69
N LYS A 95 -8.25 -2.10 -7.94
CA LYS A 95 -8.79 -1.94 -9.30
C LYS A 95 -8.08 -0.84 -10.09
N VAL A 96 -7.41 0.11 -9.45
CA VAL A 96 -6.73 1.20 -10.14
C VAL A 96 -5.24 0.86 -10.36
N ALA A 97 -4.58 0.18 -9.42
CA ALA A 97 -3.20 -0.30 -9.55
C ALA A 97 -3.10 -1.61 -10.37
N ARG A 98 -3.55 -1.59 -11.63
CA ARG A 98 -3.57 -2.78 -12.52
C ARG A 98 -2.25 -3.03 -13.26
N PHE A 99 -1.43 -2.02 -13.41
CA PHE A 99 -0.18 -2.03 -14.16
C PHE A 99 1.01 -1.86 -13.22
N GLY A 100 2.21 -1.71 -13.76
CA GLY A 100 3.43 -1.69 -12.95
C GLY A 100 4.70 -2.02 -13.71
N SER A 101 4.59 -2.39 -14.99
CA SER A 101 5.72 -2.71 -15.87
C SER A 101 5.40 -2.32 -17.31
N VAL A 102 6.43 -2.25 -18.15
CA VAL A 102 6.30 -1.99 -19.58
C VAL A 102 6.06 -3.32 -20.30
N VAL A 103 4.86 -3.51 -20.84
CA VAL A 103 4.46 -4.77 -21.46
C VAL A 103 4.76 -4.75 -22.97
N PRO A 104 5.51 -5.73 -23.51
CA PRO A 104 5.68 -5.87 -24.95
C PRO A 104 4.37 -6.36 -25.60
N ILE A 105 3.97 -5.74 -26.71
CA ILE A 105 2.78 -6.13 -27.47
C ILE A 105 3.13 -6.34 -28.95
N SER A 106 2.37 -7.21 -29.62
CA SER A 106 2.46 -7.38 -31.08
C SER A 106 1.52 -6.43 -31.81
N GLY A 107 1.68 -6.28 -33.13
CA GLY A 107 0.75 -5.51 -33.96
C GLY A 107 -0.70 -6.02 -33.88
N SER A 108 -0.89 -7.33 -33.70
CA SER A 108 -2.23 -7.93 -33.57
C SER A 108 -2.92 -7.61 -32.24
N ASP A 109 -2.12 -7.38 -31.18
CA ASP A 109 -2.62 -7.03 -29.86
C ASP A 109 -2.93 -5.53 -29.73
N PHE A 110 -2.40 -4.69 -30.62
CA PHE A 110 -2.49 -3.22 -30.53
C PHE A 110 -3.93 -2.73 -30.30
N VAL A 111 -4.89 -3.24 -31.06
CA VAL A 111 -6.29 -2.81 -30.94
C VAL A 111 -6.86 -3.15 -29.56
N ARG A 112 -6.61 -4.36 -29.07
CA ARG A 112 -7.10 -4.81 -27.75
C ARG A 112 -6.42 -4.05 -26.62
N GLU A 113 -5.10 -3.91 -26.71
CA GLU A 113 -4.27 -3.39 -25.62
C GLU A 113 -4.20 -1.86 -25.56
N VAL A 114 -4.51 -1.16 -26.65
CA VAL A 114 -4.43 0.30 -26.77
C VAL A 114 -5.79 0.93 -27.10
N SER A 115 -6.47 0.43 -28.14
CA SER A 115 -7.70 1.07 -28.64
C SER A 115 -8.97 0.71 -27.86
N GLN A 116 -9.04 -0.51 -27.33
CA GLN A 116 -10.21 -1.04 -26.59
C GLN A 116 -10.09 -0.90 -25.07
N VAL A 117 -9.13 -0.10 -24.61
CA VAL A 117 -8.93 0.13 -23.17
C VAL A 117 -10.06 1.03 -22.62
N PRO A 118 -10.54 0.74 -21.40
CA PRO A 118 -11.50 1.60 -20.69
C PRO A 118 -11.07 3.08 -20.64
N PRO A 119 -12.03 4.04 -20.67
CA PRO A 119 -11.73 5.47 -20.80
C PRO A 119 -11.01 6.08 -19.57
N ASP A 120 -11.10 5.42 -18.43
CA ASP A 120 -10.42 5.72 -17.17
C ASP A 120 -8.92 5.43 -17.21
N VAL A 121 -8.45 4.62 -18.16
CA VAL A 121 -7.05 4.20 -18.25
C VAL A 121 -6.33 4.92 -19.39
N TRP A 122 -5.20 5.53 -19.05
CA TRP A 122 -4.26 6.10 -20.02
C TRP A 122 -3.30 5.02 -20.51
N VAL A 123 -3.01 5.02 -21.82
CA VAL A 123 -2.08 4.07 -22.44
C VAL A 123 -0.94 4.83 -23.10
N VAL A 124 0.28 4.56 -22.67
CA VAL A 124 1.52 5.10 -23.25
C VAL A 124 2.18 3.99 -24.07
N VAL A 125 2.26 4.19 -25.38
CA VAL A 125 2.84 3.24 -26.33
C VAL A 125 4.21 3.74 -26.78
N ILE A 126 5.22 2.90 -26.65
CA ILE A 126 6.59 3.19 -27.09
C ILE A 126 6.87 2.36 -28.36
N LEU A 127 7.02 3.05 -29.48
CA LEU A 127 7.53 2.47 -30.72
C LEU A 127 9.05 2.52 -30.67
N TYR A 128 9.67 1.34 -30.69
CA TYR A 128 11.13 1.22 -30.62
C TYR A 128 11.68 0.37 -31.76
N LYS A 129 13.00 0.38 -31.90
CA LYS A 129 13.72 -0.56 -32.76
C LYS A 129 14.98 -1.00 -32.04
N GLU A 130 15.30 -2.28 -32.16
CA GLU A 130 16.51 -2.84 -31.58
C GLU A 130 17.76 -2.28 -32.27
N GLY A 131 18.85 -2.12 -31.52
CA GLY A 131 20.12 -1.58 -32.02
C GLY A 131 20.23 -0.05 -32.00
N ILE A 132 19.17 0.69 -31.63
CA ILE A 132 19.21 2.15 -31.49
C ILE A 132 19.35 2.52 -30.01
N ALA A 133 20.46 3.17 -29.65
CA ALA A 133 20.79 3.53 -28.26
C ALA A 133 19.73 4.43 -27.62
N GLU A 134 19.17 5.38 -28.38
CA GLU A 134 18.13 6.31 -27.90
C GLU A 134 16.88 5.57 -27.39
N CYS A 135 16.52 4.44 -28.02
CA CYS A 135 15.41 3.62 -27.57
C CYS A 135 15.67 2.99 -26.20
N GLY A 136 16.92 2.58 -25.92
CA GLY A 136 17.31 2.00 -24.65
C GLY A 136 17.20 3.01 -23.49
N VAL A 137 17.65 4.25 -23.70
CA VAL A 137 17.57 5.32 -22.70
C VAL A 137 16.11 5.61 -22.33
N LEU A 138 15.25 5.77 -23.33
CA LEU A 138 13.83 6.03 -23.08
C LEU A 138 13.13 4.84 -22.42
N MET A 139 13.50 3.60 -22.79
CA MET A 139 12.92 2.40 -22.22
C MET A 139 13.18 2.29 -20.71
N GLN A 140 14.42 2.57 -20.26
CA GLN A 140 14.76 2.61 -18.84
C GLN A 140 13.90 3.64 -18.08
N CYS A 141 13.75 4.84 -18.65
CA CYS A 141 12.90 5.86 -18.05
C CYS A 141 11.44 5.41 -17.93
N MET A 142 10.92 4.70 -18.93
CA MET A 142 9.54 4.22 -18.94
C MET A 142 9.32 3.07 -17.97
N GLU A 143 10.32 2.20 -17.74
CA GLU A 143 10.27 1.16 -16.71
C GLU A 143 10.19 1.77 -15.30
N ASP A 144 10.99 2.80 -15.02
CA ASP A 144 10.93 3.55 -13.76
C ASP A 144 9.58 4.26 -13.56
N LEU A 145 8.96 4.75 -14.64
CA LEU A 145 7.64 5.38 -14.56
C LEU A 145 6.53 4.35 -14.40
N ALA A 146 6.62 3.21 -15.07
CA ALA A 146 5.61 2.16 -14.98
C ALA A 146 5.47 1.63 -13.54
N THR A 147 6.58 1.49 -12.82
CA THR A 147 6.55 1.07 -11.40
C THR A 147 5.94 2.13 -10.48
N LYS A 148 6.17 3.42 -10.77
CA LYS A 148 5.65 4.55 -9.98
C LYS A 148 4.18 4.86 -10.25
N TYR A 149 3.68 4.55 -11.45
CA TYR A 149 2.35 4.92 -11.90
C TYR A 149 1.56 3.68 -12.36
N PRO A 150 1.18 2.78 -11.43
CA PRO A 150 0.51 1.52 -11.75
C PRO A 150 -0.91 1.68 -12.32
N ALA A 151 -1.48 2.88 -12.32
CA ALA A 151 -2.78 3.14 -12.96
C ALA A 151 -2.66 3.50 -14.44
N THR A 152 -1.46 3.85 -14.89
CA THR A 152 -1.17 4.13 -16.30
C THR A 152 -0.57 2.90 -16.95
N LYS A 153 -1.11 2.53 -18.12
CA LYS A 153 -0.62 1.37 -18.86
C LYS A 153 0.54 1.77 -19.76
N PHE A 154 1.68 1.11 -19.60
CA PHE A 154 2.84 1.29 -20.47
C PHE A 154 3.03 0.05 -21.34
N VAL A 155 3.13 0.26 -22.65
CA VAL A 155 3.37 -0.81 -23.62
C VAL A 155 4.48 -0.45 -24.58
N LYS A 156 5.18 -1.46 -25.07
CA LYS A 156 6.22 -1.31 -26.11
C LYS A 156 5.92 -2.20 -27.30
N ILE A 157 6.20 -1.69 -28.50
CA ILE A 157 6.00 -2.41 -29.76
C ILE A 157 7.16 -2.10 -30.71
N ILE A 158 7.57 -3.09 -31.50
CA ILE A 158 8.54 -2.87 -32.57
C ILE A 158 7.89 -1.92 -33.57
N SER A 159 8.60 -0.84 -33.90
CA SER A 159 8.09 0.23 -34.77
C SER A 159 7.53 -0.28 -36.10
N THR A 160 8.18 -1.26 -36.72
CA THR A 160 7.75 -1.88 -37.98
C THR A 160 6.53 -2.80 -37.85
N ASP A 161 6.29 -3.36 -36.66
CA ASP A 161 5.11 -4.20 -36.38
C ASP A 161 3.86 -3.35 -36.19
N CYS A 162 4.04 -2.12 -35.70
CA CYS A 162 2.98 -1.12 -35.56
C CYS A 162 2.71 -0.38 -36.87
N ILE A 163 3.77 0.12 -37.52
CA ILE A 163 3.69 0.91 -38.74
C ILE A 163 4.70 0.36 -39.77
N PRO A 164 4.25 -0.21 -40.89
CA PRO A 164 5.14 -0.70 -41.93
C PRO A 164 6.08 0.39 -42.44
N ASN A 165 7.37 0.06 -42.58
CA ASN A 165 8.42 0.99 -43.04
C ASN A 165 8.57 2.26 -42.19
N TYR A 166 8.31 2.19 -40.87
CA TYR A 166 8.54 3.33 -39.98
C TYR A 166 10.02 3.76 -39.99
N PRO A 167 10.35 5.04 -40.21
CA PRO A 167 11.75 5.48 -40.33
C PRO A 167 12.54 5.36 -39.03
N ASP A 168 13.76 4.82 -39.11
CA ASP A 168 14.65 4.66 -37.94
C ASP A 168 14.99 5.98 -37.25
N ARG A 169 15.08 7.08 -38.01
CA ARG A 169 15.32 8.43 -37.45
C ARG A 169 14.18 8.95 -36.57
N ASN A 170 13.00 8.34 -36.66
CA ASN A 170 11.82 8.75 -35.90
C ASN A 170 11.71 7.98 -34.57
N VAL A 171 12.41 6.86 -34.40
CA VAL A 171 12.40 6.12 -33.13
C VAL A 171 13.46 6.65 -32.16
N PRO A 172 13.21 6.63 -30.84
CA PRO A 172 11.96 6.17 -30.22
C PRO A 172 10.79 7.15 -30.45
N THR A 173 9.58 6.62 -30.61
CA THR A 173 8.35 7.44 -30.66
C THR A 173 7.43 7.05 -29.52
N VAL A 174 6.86 8.03 -28.84
CA VAL A 174 5.87 7.81 -27.78
C VAL A 174 4.51 8.31 -28.24
N LEU A 175 3.52 7.43 -28.20
CA LEU A 175 2.12 7.75 -28.47
C LEU A 175 1.34 7.65 -27.17
N VAL A 176 0.57 8.68 -26.85
CA VAL A 176 -0.32 8.69 -25.69
C VAL A 176 -1.75 8.51 -26.18
N TYR A 177 -2.43 7.50 -25.66
CA TYR A 177 -3.81 7.18 -25.96
C TYR A 177 -4.68 7.32 -24.71
N ASN A 178 -5.90 7.78 -24.91
CA ASN A 178 -6.97 7.69 -23.93
C ASN A 178 -8.31 7.58 -24.67
N SER A 179 -9.18 6.68 -24.22
CA SER A 179 -10.51 6.46 -24.81
C SER A 179 -10.44 6.19 -26.32
N GLY A 180 -9.46 5.36 -26.74
CA GLY A 180 -9.23 4.99 -28.14
C GLY A 180 -8.65 6.07 -29.05
N ASN A 181 -8.42 7.30 -28.54
CA ASN A 181 -7.93 8.42 -29.33
C ASN A 181 -6.48 8.76 -28.97
N VAL A 182 -5.69 9.13 -29.99
CA VAL A 182 -4.34 9.70 -29.78
C VAL A 182 -4.49 11.09 -29.17
N LYS A 183 -3.84 11.30 -28.01
CA LYS A 183 -3.80 12.56 -27.28
C LYS A 183 -2.48 13.30 -27.49
N ALA A 184 -1.38 12.57 -27.58
CA ALA A 184 -0.07 13.15 -27.85
C ALA A 184 0.80 12.20 -28.67
N ASN A 185 1.74 12.78 -29.42
CA ASN A 185 2.72 12.08 -30.23
C ASN A 185 4.07 12.80 -30.10
N TYR A 186 5.07 12.10 -29.57
CA TYR A 186 6.42 12.60 -29.39
C TYR A 186 7.39 11.75 -30.20
N VAL A 187 8.03 12.36 -31.20
CA VAL A 187 8.94 11.69 -32.12
C VAL A 187 10.38 12.01 -31.73
N GLY A 188 11.21 10.97 -31.63
CA GLY A 188 12.61 11.06 -31.25
C GLY A 188 12.85 11.42 -29.78
N LEU A 189 14.09 11.22 -29.33
CA LEU A 189 14.48 11.48 -27.94
C LEU A 189 14.53 12.98 -27.59
N GLN A 190 14.69 13.84 -28.60
CA GLN A 190 14.84 15.29 -28.42
C GLN A 190 13.64 15.95 -27.71
N SER A 191 12.46 15.36 -27.86
CA SER A 191 11.23 15.83 -27.22
C SER A 191 11.31 15.75 -25.68
N PHE A 192 12.15 14.86 -25.14
CA PHE A 192 12.29 14.57 -23.70
C PHE A 192 13.48 15.29 -23.04
N GLY A 193 14.11 16.23 -23.76
CA GLY A 193 15.24 17.02 -23.28
C GLY A 193 16.60 16.33 -23.44
N ARG A 194 17.68 17.10 -23.21
CA ARG A 194 19.06 16.72 -23.57
C ARG A 194 19.59 15.45 -22.88
N ARG A 195 19.12 15.13 -21.67
CA ARG A 195 19.56 13.95 -20.89
C ARG A 195 18.49 12.86 -20.75
N CYS A 196 17.28 13.03 -21.32
CA CYS A 196 16.13 12.13 -21.18
C CYS A 196 16.05 11.45 -19.80
N THR A 197 15.58 12.18 -18.79
CA THR A 197 15.41 11.63 -17.43
C THR A 197 13.97 11.16 -17.20
N PRO A 198 13.72 10.21 -16.27
CA PRO A 198 12.37 9.77 -15.93
C PRO A 198 11.45 10.93 -15.54
N GLU A 199 11.97 11.90 -14.80
CA GLU A 199 11.21 13.06 -14.37
C GLU A 199 10.92 14.04 -15.52
N GLY A 200 11.87 14.20 -16.46
CA GLY A 200 11.65 14.98 -17.68
C GLY A 200 10.59 14.36 -18.58
N VAL A 201 10.62 13.03 -18.73
CA VAL A 201 9.60 12.26 -19.45
C VAL A 201 8.24 12.42 -18.76
N ALA A 202 8.20 12.29 -17.44
CA ALA A 202 6.96 12.47 -16.68
C ALA A 202 6.37 13.87 -16.82
N LEU A 203 7.22 14.91 -16.78
CA LEU A 203 6.81 16.29 -16.93
C LEU A 203 6.23 16.57 -18.33
N LEU A 204 6.83 15.98 -19.37
CA LEU A 204 6.32 16.11 -20.73
C LEU A 204 4.98 15.38 -20.91
N LEU A 205 4.88 14.13 -20.45
CA LEU A 205 3.63 13.35 -20.51
C LEU A 205 2.49 14.06 -19.77
N CYS A 206 2.80 14.71 -18.64
CA CYS A 206 1.82 15.43 -17.84
C CYS A 206 1.64 16.91 -18.23
N GLN A 207 2.21 17.38 -19.34
CA GLN A 207 2.16 18.81 -19.69
C GLN A 207 0.72 19.28 -19.94
N SER A 208 -0.07 18.46 -20.63
CA SER A 208 -1.42 18.80 -21.06
C SER A 208 -2.50 17.93 -20.45
N ASP A 209 -2.21 16.78 -19.85
CA ASP A 209 -3.20 15.86 -19.30
C ASP A 209 -2.59 15.05 -18.16
N PRO A 210 -3.36 14.56 -17.18
CA PRO A 210 -2.83 13.77 -16.07
C PRO A 210 -2.59 12.32 -16.52
N VAL A 211 -1.67 12.13 -17.47
CA VAL A 211 -1.37 10.82 -18.09
C VAL A 211 -0.84 9.83 -17.06
N LEU A 212 -0.07 10.31 -16.08
CA LEU A 212 0.56 9.50 -15.04
C LEU A 212 -0.28 9.48 -13.77
N ASN A 213 -0.78 8.31 -13.39
CA ASN A 213 -1.60 8.13 -12.19
C ASN A 213 -1.04 6.99 -11.31
N ASP A 214 -0.90 7.28 -10.02
CA ASP A 214 -0.35 6.37 -9.00
C ASP A 214 -1.40 5.46 -8.37
N GLY A 215 -2.69 5.69 -8.64
CA GLY A 215 -3.81 4.92 -8.10
C GLY A 215 -4.10 5.13 -6.61
N LEU A 216 -3.18 5.77 -5.89
CA LEU A 216 -3.34 6.20 -4.49
C LEU A 216 -4.06 7.55 -4.39
N SER A 217 -4.03 8.32 -5.48
CA SER A 217 -4.78 9.55 -5.62
C SER A 217 -6.26 9.22 -5.86
N GLY A 218 -7.06 9.22 -4.80
CA GLY A 218 -8.52 9.03 -4.90
C GLY A 218 -9.16 9.89 -5.99
N ASN A 219 -10.35 9.46 -6.44
CA ASN A 219 -11.11 9.95 -7.61
C ASN A 219 -11.27 11.48 -7.76
N ASP A 220 -10.94 12.27 -6.72
CA ASP A 220 -11.14 13.72 -6.62
C ASP A 220 -9.84 14.56 -6.68
N ARG A 221 -8.70 14.01 -7.10
CA ARG A 221 -7.55 14.88 -7.38
C ARG A 221 -7.77 15.62 -8.70
N SER A 222 -8.00 16.93 -8.57
CA SER A 222 -7.97 17.87 -9.70
C SER A 222 -6.72 17.60 -10.53
N ARG A 223 -6.85 17.49 -11.86
CA ARG A 223 -5.75 17.39 -12.84
C ARG A 223 -4.51 18.22 -12.48
N GLN A 224 -4.72 19.40 -11.90
CA GLN A 224 -3.68 20.29 -11.41
C GLN A 224 -2.79 19.68 -10.31
N ALA A 225 -3.35 18.90 -9.38
CA ALA A 225 -2.63 18.28 -8.28
C ALA A 225 -1.64 17.20 -8.76
N VAL A 226 -2.03 16.40 -9.77
CA VAL A 226 -1.14 15.41 -10.38
C VAL A 226 0.03 16.11 -11.08
N ILE A 227 -0.27 17.15 -11.87
CA ILE A 227 0.74 17.94 -12.59
C ILE A 227 1.69 18.63 -11.60
N ASP A 228 1.15 19.24 -10.55
CA ASP A 228 1.94 19.92 -9.52
C ASP A 228 2.80 18.94 -8.72
N GLY A 229 2.32 17.74 -8.45
CA GLY A 229 3.09 16.66 -7.83
C GLY A 229 4.29 16.23 -8.68
N VAL A 230 4.09 16.06 -10.00
CA VAL A 230 5.17 15.77 -10.95
C VAL A 230 6.17 16.94 -11.00
N ARG A 231 5.69 18.18 -11.09
CA ARG A 231 6.54 19.38 -11.09
C ARG A 231 7.36 19.51 -9.82
N ARG A 232 6.75 19.27 -8.65
CA ARG A 232 7.44 19.33 -7.35
C ARG A 232 8.58 18.32 -7.29
N ARG A 233 8.33 17.06 -7.66
CA ARG A 233 9.36 16.01 -7.70
C ARG A 233 10.49 16.35 -8.67
N PHE A 234 10.17 16.95 -9.81
CA PHE A 234 11.18 17.41 -10.76
C PHE A 234 12.06 18.51 -10.15
N ILE A 235 11.45 19.53 -9.51
CA ILE A 235 12.18 20.62 -8.87
C ILE A 235 13.06 20.09 -7.73
N GLU A 236 12.52 19.24 -6.86
CA GLU A 236 13.26 18.63 -5.75
C GLU A 236 14.51 17.91 -6.25
N LYS A 237 14.39 17.09 -7.30
CA LYS A 237 15.54 16.38 -7.88
C LYS A 237 16.58 17.31 -8.51
N VAL A 238 16.13 18.38 -9.17
CA VAL A 238 17.05 19.38 -9.75
C VAL A 238 17.79 20.14 -8.64
N VAL A 239 17.12 20.44 -7.53
CA VAL A 239 17.73 21.09 -6.36
C VAL A 239 18.76 20.17 -5.71
N THR A 240 18.43 18.90 -5.45
CA THR A 240 19.40 17.94 -4.89
C THR A 240 20.63 17.77 -5.79
N GLU A 241 20.43 17.66 -7.12
CA GLU A 241 21.56 17.58 -8.07
C GLU A 241 22.45 18.83 -8.05
N HIS A 242 21.93 20.02 -7.68
CA HIS A 242 22.75 21.23 -7.55
C HIS A 242 23.44 21.33 -6.18
N GLU A 243 22.77 20.92 -5.10
CA GLU A 243 23.34 20.90 -3.75
C GLU A 243 24.55 19.93 -3.67
N ASP A 244 24.45 18.76 -4.31
CA ASP A 244 25.55 17.78 -4.37
C ASP A 244 26.77 18.28 -5.17
N VAL A 245 26.60 19.29 -6.03
CA VAL A 245 27.69 19.86 -6.86
C VAL A 245 28.43 20.98 -6.12
N ASP A 246 27.75 21.73 -5.25
CA ASP A 246 28.37 22.83 -4.49
C ASP A 246 29.21 22.32 -3.31
N ASP A 247 28.84 21.19 -2.69
CA ASP A 247 29.61 20.58 -1.60
C ASP A 247 30.86 19.80 -2.08
N GLY A 248 31.00 19.58 -3.39
CA GLY A 248 32.13 18.87 -4.00
C GLY A 248 33.29 19.75 -4.47
N SER A 249 33.17 21.08 -4.40
CA SER A 249 34.13 22.03 -5.00
C SER A 249 34.91 22.88 -3.99
N SER A 250 35.10 22.40 -2.76
CA SER A 250 35.95 23.06 -1.75
C SER A 250 36.97 22.11 -1.12
N SER A 251 37.84 21.52 -1.94
CA SER A 251 39.12 20.98 -1.47
C SER A 251 40.08 20.79 -2.64
N ASP A 252 40.82 21.86 -2.96
CA ASP A 252 42.18 21.82 -3.47
C ASP A 252 42.90 23.15 -3.12
#